data_AF-A0A2V9KN22-F1
#
_entry.id   AF-A0A2V9KN22-F1
#
_cell.length_a   1.000
_cell.length_b   1.000
_cell.length_c   1.000
_cell.angle_alpha   90.00
_cell.angle_beta   90.00
_cell.angle_gamma   90.00
#
_symmetry.space_group_name_H-M   'P 1'
#
loop_
_entity.id
_entity.type
_entity.pdbx_description
1 polymer ?
#
loop_
_entity_poly.entity_id
_entity_poly.type
_entity_poly.pdbx_seq_one_letter_code
_entity_poly.pdbx_strand_id
1 'polypeptide(L)'
;MAITLKRQINDEEKQIILERHGRKCFATGHEIPESESIHFDHIHAFALGGESELHNIAPMCEHHNKAKGTLPLGDFRMKLRLEDFSRLGDRLTLRHLLQHKRPKGH
;
A
#
# COMPACT_ATOMS: atom_id res chain seq x y z
N MET A 1 27.63 -0.72 -13.20
CA MET A 1 26.75 -0.87 -14.37
C MET A 1 25.42 -0.21 -14.04
N ALA A 2 25.10 0.90 -14.69
CA ALA A 2 23.87 1.65 -14.44
C ALA A 2 22.71 0.90 -15.11
N ILE A 3 22.00 0.08 -14.34
CA ILE A 3 20.82 -0.65 -14.81
C ILE A 3 19.71 0.39 -14.93
N THR A 4 19.43 0.80 -16.17
CA THR A 4 18.39 1.77 -16.52
C THR A 4 17.05 1.20 -16.08
N LEU A 5 16.58 1.63 -14.90
CA LEU A 5 15.28 1.25 -14.35
C LEU A 5 14.19 1.53 -15.40
N LYS A 6 13.47 0.50 -15.85
CA LYS A 6 12.15 0.68 -16.48
C LYS A 6 11.23 1.33 -15.44
N ARG A 7 11.27 2.66 -15.35
CA ARG A 7 10.39 3.49 -14.49
C ARG A 7 8.94 3.49 -14.99
N GLN A 8 8.68 2.93 -16.17
CA GLN A 8 7.38 2.93 -16.81
C GLN A 8 7.01 1.49 -17.12
N ILE A 9 6.03 0.97 -16.39
CA ILE A 9 5.28 -0.21 -16.80
C ILE A 9 4.46 0.14 -18.06
N ASN A 10 4.39 -0.79 -18.98
CA ASN A 10 3.64 -0.65 -20.22
C ASN A 10 2.13 -0.70 -19.94
N ASP A 11 1.31 -0.20 -20.88
CA ASP A 11 -0.15 -0.21 -20.69
C ASP A 11 -0.72 -1.64 -20.59
N GLU A 12 -0.11 -2.62 -21.27
CA GLU A 12 -0.44 -4.04 -21.13
C GLU A 12 -0.16 -4.56 -19.71
N GLU A 13 0.99 -4.19 -19.13
CA GLU A 13 1.36 -4.56 -17.77
C GLU A 13 0.43 -3.94 -16.73
N LYS A 14 0.00 -2.68 -16.96
CA LYS A 14 -1.02 -2.03 -16.12
C LYS A 14 -2.34 -2.79 -16.16
N GLN A 15 -2.78 -3.26 -17.33
CA GLN A 15 -4.01 -4.07 -17.44
C GLN A 15 -3.88 -5.38 -16.67
N ILE A 16 -2.76 -6.10 -16.81
CA ILE A 16 -2.50 -7.34 -16.06
C ILE A 16 -2.55 -7.10 -14.54
N ILE A 17 -1.96 -6.01 -14.07
CA ILE A 17 -1.98 -5.64 -12.65
C ILE A 17 -3.40 -5.30 -12.19
N LEU A 18 -4.18 -4.59 -13.01
CA LEU A 18 -5.58 -4.27 -12.72
C LEU A 18 -6.48 -5.50 -12.77
N GLU A 19 -6.26 -6.46 -13.66
CA GLU A 19 -6.99 -7.73 -13.69
C GLU A 19 -6.66 -8.58 -12.44
N ARG A 20 -5.39 -8.59 -12.01
CA ARG A 20 -4.94 -9.37 -10.86
C ARG A 20 -5.40 -8.78 -9.52
N HIS A 21 -5.26 -7.47 -9.34
CA HIS A 21 -5.51 -6.79 -8.06
C HIS A 21 -6.84 -6.05 -8.01
N GLY A 22 -7.45 -5.77 -9.17
CA GLY A 22 -8.58 -4.87 -9.30
C GLY A 22 -8.17 -3.39 -9.17
N ARG A 23 -9.14 -2.50 -9.32
CA ARG A 23 -9.01 -1.08 -8.93
C ARG A 23 -9.09 -0.92 -7.42
N LYS A 24 -8.20 -1.59 -6.69
CA LYS A 24 -8.15 -1.56 -5.21
C LYS A 24 -6.82 -1.02 -4.76
N CYS A 25 -6.84 -0.04 -3.86
CA CYS A 25 -5.62 0.51 -3.30
C CYS A 25 -4.94 -0.55 -2.44
N PHE A 26 -3.73 -0.94 -2.82
CA PHE A 26 -3.03 -2.01 -2.13
C PHE A 26 -2.59 -1.64 -0.70
N ALA A 27 -2.51 -0.35 -0.35
CA ALA A 27 -2.18 0.06 1.02
C ALA A 27 -3.30 -0.23 2.01
N THR A 28 -4.54 0.08 1.66
CA THR A 28 -5.69 0.07 2.58
C THR A 28 -6.81 -0.89 2.17
N GLY A 29 -6.82 -1.36 0.93
CA GLY A 29 -7.80 -2.29 0.38
C GLY A 29 -9.10 -1.65 -0.11
N HIS A 30 -9.26 -0.32 -0.05
CA HIS A 30 -10.44 0.37 -0.59
C HIS A 30 -10.43 0.40 -2.12
N GLU A 31 -11.62 0.52 -2.72
CA GLU A 31 -11.78 0.66 -4.16
C GLU A 31 -11.41 2.08 -4.60
N ILE A 32 -10.61 2.19 -5.66
CA ILE A 32 -10.19 3.46 -6.25
C ILE A 32 -11.28 3.86 -7.26
N PRO A 33 -12.03 4.94 -7.02
CA PRO A 33 -13.09 5.37 -7.93
C PRO A 33 -12.51 5.72 -9.31
N GLU A 34 -13.33 5.59 -10.36
CA GLU A 34 -12.88 5.89 -11.73
C GLU A 34 -12.45 7.34 -11.94
N SER A 35 -12.94 8.26 -11.09
CA SER A 35 -12.55 9.66 -11.06
C SER A 35 -11.13 9.90 -10.54
N GLU A 36 -10.52 8.91 -9.87
CA GLU A 36 -9.16 9.01 -9.33
C GLU A 36 -8.14 8.28 -10.22
N SER A 37 -6.97 8.89 -10.34
CA SER A 37 -5.84 8.30 -11.05
C SER A 37 -5.23 7.15 -10.24
N ILE A 38 -4.99 6.02 -10.92
CA ILE A 38 -4.31 4.87 -10.33
C ILE A 38 -2.81 5.04 -10.53
N HIS A 39 -2.09 5.05 -9.42
CA HIS A 39 -0.64 5.00 -9.40
C HIS A 39 -0.18 3.56 -9.19
N PHE A 40 0.88 3.15 -9.87
CA PHE A 40 1.47 1.83 -9.71
C PHE A 40 2.81 1.99 -9.00
N ASP A 41 2.96 1.35 -7.85
CA ASP A 41 4.17 1.46 -7.02
C ASP A 41 4.66 0.09 -6.54
N HIS A 42 5.95 0.01 -6.20
CA HIS A 42 6.59 -1.23 -5.79
C HIS A 42 6.20 -1.60 -4.34
N ILE A 43 5.80 -2.85 -4.13
CA ILE A 43 5.38 -3.42 -2.85
C ILE A 43 6.58 -3.56 -1.91
N HIS A 44 7.70 -4.08 -2.42
CA HIS A 44 9.00 -4.13 -1.76
C HIS A 44 9.94 -3.11 -2.40
N ALA A 45 10.49 -2.24 -1.56
CA ALA A 45 11.51 -1.30 -1.98
C ALA A 45 12.71 -2.07 -2.55
N PHE A 46 13.16 -1.69 -3.74
CA PHE A 46 14.35 -2.22 -4.40
C PHE A 46 15.58 -2.26 -3.47
N ALA A 47 15.66 -1.32 -2.52
CA ALA A 47 16.73 -1.23 -1.52
C ALA A 47 16.87 -2.46 -0.59
N LEU A 48 15.88 -3.37 -0.56
CA LEU A 48 15.90 -4.60 0.25
C LEU A 48 15.99 -5.88 -0.59
N GLY A 49 16.32 -5.78 -1.89
CA GLY A 49 16.45 -6.94 -2.77
C GLY A 49 15.13 -7.43 -3.40
N GLY A 50 14.11 -6.58 -3.44
CA GLY A 50 12.85 -6.89 -4.12
C GLY A 50 13.07 -7.02 -5.63
N GLU A 51 12.71 -8.16 -6.20
CA GLU A 51 12.79 -8.41 -7.64
C GLU A 51 11.89 -7.40 -8.40
N SER A 52 12.40 -6.88 -9.50
CA SER A 52 11.71 -5.91 -10.38
C SER A 52 10.74 -6.63 -11.32
N GLU A 53 9.89 -7.48 -10.76
CA GLU A 53 8.91 -8.24 -11.52
C GLU A 53 7.49 -7.72 -11.26
N LEU A 54 6.59 -8.00 -12.20
CA LEU A 54 5.17 -7.61 -12.15
C LEU A 54 4.46 -8.00 -10.86
N HIS A 55 4.96 -9.03 -10.17
CA HIS A 55 4.42 -9.48 -8.89
C HIS A 55 4.76 -8.53 -7.72
N ASN A 56 5.75 -7.65 -7.88
CA ASN A 56 6.18 -6.67 -6.90
C ASN A 56 5.60 -5.27 -7.16
N ILE A 57 4.67 -5.12 -8.10
CA ILE A 57 4.01 -3.84 -8.42
C ILE A 57 2.52 -3.96 -8.06
N ALA A 58 1.99 -2.95 -7.39
CA ALA A 58 0.57 -2.91 -7.03
C ALA A 58 -0.08 -1.55 -7.33
N PRO A 59 -1.39 -1.54 -7.60
CA PRO A 59 -2.13 -0.30 -7.78
C PRO A 59 -2.38 0.37 -6.41
N MET A 60 -2.20 1.68 -6.37
CA MET A 60 -2.45 2.55 -5.23
C MET A 60 -3.14 3.83 -5.72
N CYS A 61 -4.01 4.42 -4.90
CA CYS A 61 -4.55 5.74 -5.22
C CYS A 61 -3.51 6.83 -4.95
N GLU A 62 -3.70 7.98 -5.61
CA GLU A 62 -2.80 9.12 -5.52
C GLU A 62 -2.54 9.56 -4.07
N HIS A 63 -3.58 9.59 -3.24
CA HIS A 63 -3.48 10.02 -1.85
C HIS A 63 -2.52 9.15 -1.03
N HIS A 64 -2.71 7.83 -1.06
CA HIS A 64 -1.88 6.90 -0.31
C HIS A 64 -0.48 6.76 -0.91
N ASN A 65 -0.34 6.90 -2.23
CA ASN A 65 0.96 6.89 -2.88
C ASN A 65 1.81 8.09 -2.42
N LYS A 66 1.22 9.30 -2.37
CA LYS A 66 1.89 10.50 -1.83
C LYS A 66 2.21 10.35 -0.34
N ALA A 67 1.28 9.82 0.45
CA ALA A 67 1.47 9.63 1.89
C ALA A 67 2.53 8.57 2.23
N LYS A 68 2.69 7.55 1.37
CA LYS A 68 3.73 6.52 1.49
C LYS A 68 5.13 7.11 1.25
N GLY A 69 5.31 7.90 0.19
CA GLY A 69 6.61 8.46 -0.16
C GLY A 69 7.66 7.35 -0.31
N THR A 70 8.75 7.42 0.45
CA THR A 70 9.84 6.43 0.44
C THR A 70 9.65 5.29 1.45
N LEU A 71 8.57 5.29 2.24
CA LEU A 71 8.34 4.26 3.25
C LEU A 71 8.06 2.89 2.58
N PRO A 72 8.60 1.80 3.13
CA PRO A 72 8.18 0.45 2.79
C PRO A 72 6.68 0.27 3.03
N LEU A 73 6.01 -0.54 2.20
CA LEU A 73 4.56 -0.75 2.31
C LEU A 73 4.16 -1.29 3.69
N GLY A 74 4.98 -2.17 4.28
CA GLY A 74 4.74 -2.72 5.62
C GLY A 74 4.68 -1.64 6.69
N ASP A 75 5.65 -0.72 6.66
CA ASP A 75 5.74 0.40 7.60
C ASP A 75 4.62 1.40 7.36
N PHE A 76 4.28 1.67 6.09
CA PHE A 76 3.17 2.54 5.75
C PHE A 76 1.83 1.99 6.25
N ARG A 77 1.58 0.69 6.11
CA ARG A 77 0.39 0.01 6.68
C ARG A 77 0.39 0.05 8.21
N MET A 78 1.56 0.00 8.84
CA MET A 78 1.66 0.17 10.29
C MET A 78 1.27 1.60 10.70
N LYS A 79 1.81 2.60 9.99
CA LYS A 79 1.50 4.02 10.20
C LYS A 79 0.00 4.30 10.06
N LEU A 80 -0.64 3.83 8.99
CA LEU A 80 -2.09 3.97 8.81
C LEU A 80 -2.89 3.35 9.97
N ARG A 81 -2.50 2.16 10.43
CA ARG A 81 -3.14 1.54 11.60
C ARG A 81 -2.95 2.33 12.89
N LEU A 82 -1.81 2.99 13.06
CA LEU A 82 -1.57 3.87 14.21
C LEU A 82 -2.37 5.18 14.10
N GLU A 83 -2.50 5.75 12.90
CA GLU A 83 -3.35 6.93 12.65
C GLU A 83 -4.83 6.62 12.89
N ASP A 84 -5.33 5.50 12.36
CA ASP A 84 -6.70 5.02 12.62
C ASP A 84 -6.92 4.73 14.11
N PHE A 85 -5.93 4.14 14.78
CA PHE A 85 -5.99 3.96 16.22
C PHE A 85 -6.08 5.31 16.93
N SER A 86 -5.24 6.28 16.57
CA SER A 86 -5.20 7.59 17.22
C SER A 86 -6.51 8.39 17.03
N ARG A 87 -7.22 8.17 15.92
CA ARG A 87 -8.57 8.74 15.69
C ARG A 87 -9.64 8.23 16.65
N LEU A 88 -9.44 7.12 17.36
CA LEU A 88 -10.36 6.65 18.41
C LEU A 88 -10.34 7.53 19.69
N GLY A 89 -9.45 8.53 19.78
CA GLY A 89 -9.47 9.61 20.77
C GLY A 89 -8.24 9.70 21.68
N ASP A 90 -8.05 10.85 22.34
CA ASP A 90 -6.82 11.15 23.11
C ASP A 90 -6.63 10.35 24.42
N ARG A 91 -7.62 9.53 24.82
CA ARG A 91 -7.55 8.66 26.02
C ARG A 91 -7.36 7.19 25.67
N LEU A 92 -6.56 6.91 24.65
CA LEU A 92 -6.22 5.54 24.29
C LEU A 92 -5.07 5.02 25.14
N THR A 93 -5.35 3.99 25.92
CA THR A 93 -4.34 3.29 26.71
C THR A 93 -3.84 2.07 25.94
N LEU A 94 -2.68 1.55 26.32
CA LEU A 94 -2.17 0.24 25.84
C LEU A 94 -3.22 -0.87 25.94
N ARG A 95 -4.12 -0.80 26.93
CA ARG A 95 -5.25 -1.73 27.09
C ARG A 95 -6.24 -1.67 25.92
N HIS A 96 -6.54 -0.47 25.39
CA HIS A 96 -7.44 -0.32 24.23
C HIS A 96 -6.81 -0.88 22.95
N LEU A 97 -5.49 -0.71 22.77
CA LEU A 97 -4.75 -1.30 21.64
C LEU A 97 -4.81 -2.84 21.69
N LEU A 98 -4.59 -3.43 22.87
CA LEU A 98 -4.64 -4.88 23.07
C LEU A 98 -6.05 -5.46 22.88
N GLN A 99 -7.10 -4.72 23.27
CA GLN A 99 -8.49 -5.11 22.98
C GLN A 99 -8.82 -5.05 21.49
N HIS A 100 -8.31 -4.04 20.76
CA HIS A 100 -8.55 -3.91 19.33
C HIS A 100 -7.80 -4.96 18.50
N LYS A 101 -6.60 -5.38 18.94
CA LYS A 101 -5.81 -6.44 18.29
C LYS A 101 -6.19 -7.85 18.67
N ARG A 102 -7.13 -8.07 19.59
CA ARG A 102 -7.61 -9.42 19.90
C ARG A 102 -8.37 -9.95 18.68
N PRO A 103 -7.98 -11.11 18.10
CA PRO A 103 -8.83 -11.77 17.13
C PRO A 103 -10.18 -12.04 17.79
N LYS A 104 -11.27 -11.62 17.16
CA LYS A 104 -12.60 -12.06 17.56
C LYS A 104 -12.58 -13.58 17.41
N GLY A 105 -12.59 -14.29 18.55
CA GLY A 105 -12.69 -15.73 18.57
C GLY A 105 -13.90 -16.15 17.76
N HIS A 106 -13.68 -17.08 16.83
CA HIS A 106 -14.73 -17.95 16.30
C HIS A 106 -15.21 -18.90 17.41
#